data_AF-A0A173XY05-F1
#
_entry.id   AF-A0A173XY05-F1
#
_cell.length_a   1.000
_cell.length_b   1.000
_cell.length_c   1.000
_cell.angle_alpha   90.00
_cell.angle_beta   90.00
_cell.angle_gamma   90.00
#
_symmetry.space_group_name_H-M   'P 1'
#
loop_
_entity.id
_entity.type
_entity.pdbx_description
1 polymer ?
#
loop_
_entity_poly.entity_id
_entity_poly.type
_entity_poly.pdbx_seq_one_letter_code
_entity_poly.pdbx_strand_id
1 'polypeptide(L)' 'MASRESHPSLTTIHQETPLRAKTAIKCLEAMRDGAECETEIVLPVELIKRESTGEL' A
#
# COMPACT_ATOMS: atom_id res chain seq x y z
N MET A 1 -5.17 -7.10 -4.77
CA MET A 1 -5.58 -7.07 -6.19
C MET A 1 -5.79 -5.61 -6.57
N ALA A 2 -5.08 -5.10 -7.58
CA ALA A 2 -5.43 -3.83 -8.21
C ALA A 2 -6.75 -3.99 -8.98
N SER A 3 -7.50 -2.91 -9.20
CA SER A 3 -8.74 -2.94 -10.00
C SER A 3 -8.44 -3.46 -11.42
N ARG A 4 -8.70 -4.75 -11.67
CA ARG A 4 -8.50 -5.41 -12.98
C ARG A 4 -9.79 -5.44 -13.80
N GLU A 5 -10.94 -5.30 -13.17
CA GLU A 5 -12.25 -5.37 -13.82
C GLU A 5 -12.72 -3.97 -14.26
N SER A 6 -12.03 -3.39 -15.22
CA SER A 6 -12.41 -2.12 -15.87
C SER A 6 -12.04 -2.19 -17.35
N HIS A 7 -12.85 -1.59 -18.22
CA HIS A 7 -12.58 -1.49 -19.65
C HIS A 7 -12.66 -0.02 -20.06
N PRO A 8 -11.53 0.63 -20.40
CA PRO A 8 -10.16 0.09 -20.42
C PRO A 8 -9.64 -0.26 -19.02
N SER A 9 -8.60 -1.08 -18.95
CA SER A 9 -7.95 -1.43 -17.68
C SER A 9 -7.41 -0.20 -16.96
N LEU A 10 -7.74 -0.04 -15.67
CA LEU A 10 -7.45 1.16 -14.91
C LEU A 10 -5.99 1.25 -14.42
N THR A 11 -5.32 2.34 -14.74
CA THR A 11 -4.04 2.74 -14.12
C THR A 11 -4.23 3.02 -12.64
N THR A 12 -3.38 2.47 -11.78
CA THR A 12 -3.55 2.60 -10.33
C THR A 12 -2.24 2.84 -9.60
N ILE A 13 -2.31 3.51 -8.45
CA ILE A 13 -1.23 3.53 -7.48
C ILE A 13 -1.38 2.31 -6.58
N HIS A 14 -0.49 1.34 -6.77
CA HIS A 14 -0.42 0.16 -5.94
C HIS A 14 0.18 0.51 -4.58
N GLN A 15 -0.55 0.14 -3.54
CA GLN A 15 -0.10 0.19 -2.16
C GLN A 15 -0.05 -1.23 -1.62
N GLU A 16 1.08 -1.63 -1.07
CA GLU A 16 1.23 -2.97 -0.51
C GLU A 16 0.46 -3.13 0.80
N THR A 17 -0.79 -3.61 0.69
CA THR A 17 -1.66 -3.86 1.85
C THR A 17 -1.04 -4.81 2.87
N PRO A 18 -0.40 -5.94 2.48
CA PRO A 18 0.23 -6.84 3.45
C PRO A 18 1.38 -6.18 4.21
N LEU A 19 2.20 -5.37 3.53
CA LEU A 19 3.28 -4.62 4.16
C LEU A 19 2.70 -3.63 5.19
N ARG A 20 1.69 -2.85 4.80
CA ARG A 20 1.01 -1.92 5.71
C ARG A 20 0.45 -2.62 6.94
N ALA A 21 -0.27 -3.72 6.75
CA ALA A 21 -0.84 -4.48 7.86
C ALA A 21 0.24 -5.01 8.81
N LYS A 22 1.31 -5.60 8.25
CA LYS A 22 2.43 -6.12 9.05
C LYS A 22 3.12 -5.02 9.85
N THR A 23 3.35 -3.85 9.26
CA THR A 23 3.97 -2.72 9.96
C THR A 23 3.06 -2.19 11.05
N ALA A 24 1.75 -2.04 10.79
CA ALA A 24 0.79 -1.59 11.80
C ALA A 24 0.72 -2.54 13.00
N ILE A 25 0.66 -3.86 12.75
CA ILE A 25 0.65 -4.87 13.83
C ILE A 25 1.91 -4.73 14.70
N LYS A 26 3.09 -4.63 14.08
CA LYS A 26 4.35 -4.44 14.83
C LYS A 26 4.36 -3.17 15.68
N CYS A 27 3.86 -2.06 15.16
CA CYS A 27 3.75 -0.82 15.93
C CYS A 27 2.82 -0.99 17.14
N LEU A 28 1.66 -1.65 16.96
CA LEU A 28 0.75 -1.92 18.08
C LEU A 28 1.36 -2.86 19.13
N GLU A 29 2.12 -3.87 18.70
CA GLU A 29 2.85 -4.75 19.61
C GLU A 29 3.94 -4.01 20.39
N ALA A 30 4.70 -3.13 19.74
CA ALA A 30 5.68 -2.28 20.40
C ALA A 30 5.03 -1.36 21.44
N MET A 31 3.91 -0.70 21.08
CA MET A 31 3.14 0.13 22.01
C MET A 31 2.63 -0.68 23.22
N ARG A 32 2.10 -1.89 22.98
CA ARG A 32 1.63 -2.79 24.05
C ARG A 32 2.77 -3.15 25.01
N ASP A 33 3.96 -3.41 24.47
CA ASP A 33 5.11 -3.87 25.23
C ASP A 33 5.91 -2.69 25.85
N GLY A 34 5.44 -1.45 25.67
CA GLY A 34 6.09 -0.24 26.18
C GLY A 34 7.39 0.12 25.47
N ALA A 35 7.62 -0.44 24.28
CA ALA A 35 8.76 -0.12 23.43
C ALA A 35 8.48 1.13 22.59
N GLU A 36 9.54 1.87 22.28
CA GLU A 36 9.47 3.01 21.36
C GLU A 36 8.98 2.56 19.99
N CYS A 37 8.04 3.32 19.43
CA CYS A 37 7.51 3.10 18.09
C CYS A 37 7.39 4.42 17.34
N GLU A 38 7.66 4.40 16.04
CA GLU A 38 7.50 5.56 15.18
C GLU A 38 6.04 6.05 15.19
N THR A 39 5.86 7.37 15.32
CA THR A 39 4.53 8.01 15.29
C THR A 39 4.02 8.22 13.87
N GLU A 40 4.91 8.18 12.88
CA GLU A 40 4.61 8.28 11.46
C GLU A 40 5.28 7.14 10.68
N ILE A 41 4.56 6.58 9.71
CA ILE A 41 5.03 5.45 8.91
C ILE A 41 4.89 5.82 7.44
N VAL A 42 6.02 6.00 6.75
CA VAL A 42 6.06 6.19 5.30
C VAL A 42 6.23 4.83 4.63
N LEU A 43 5.28 4.45 3.78
CA LEU A 43 5.33 3.21 3.01
C LEU A 43 5.46 3.53 1.52
N PRO A 44 6.27 2.74 0.78
CA PRO A 44 6.40 2.93 -0.66
C PRO A 44 5.08 2.64 -1.37
N VAL A 45 4.93 3.26 -2.54
CA VAL A 45 3.84 3.03 -3.48
C VAL A 45 4.40 2.90 -4.89
N GLU A 46 3.66 2.25 -5.77
CA GLU A 46 4.08 1.99 -7.14
C GLU A 46 2.99 2.42 -8.13
N LEU A 47 3.35 3.16 -9.18
CA LEU A 47 2.44 3.43 -10.29
C LEU A 47 2.38 2.20 -11.21
N ILE A 48 1.21 1.56 -11.29
CA ILE A 48 0.94 0.53 -12.29
C ILE A 48 0.14 1.17 -13.43
N LYS A 49 0.86 1.52 -14.51
CA LYS A 49 0.27 2.01 -15.76
C LYS A 49 -0.54 0.91 -16.46
N ARG A 50 -1.66 1.31 -17.05
CA ARG A 50 -2.56 0.50 -17.88
C ARG A 50 -3.22 1.39 -18.94
N GLU A 51 -4.00 0.77 -19.82
CA GLU A 51 -4.73 1.36 -20.95
C GLU A 51 -5.44 2.69 -20.64
N SER A 52 -5.99 2.86 -19.43
CA SER A 52 -6.78 4.05 -19.07
C SER A 52 -6.03 5.38 -19.12
N THR A 53 -4.69 5.37 -19.23
CA THR A 53 -3.88 6.59 -19.38
C THR A 53 -3.36 6.81 -20.81
N GLY A 54 -3.78 5.98 -21.76
CA GLY A 54 -3.38 6.07 -23.17
C GLY A 54 -1.97 5.55 -23.47
N GLU A 55 -1.24 5.07 -22.46
CA GLU A 55 0.04 4.38 -22.61
C GLU A 55 -0.12 2.88 -22.31
N LEU A 56 0.34 2.03 -23.24
CA LEU A 56 0.50 0.58 -23.08
C LEU A 56 1.98 0.26 -22.86
#